data_AF-V5F8Z4-F1
#
_entry.id   AF-V5F8Z4-F1
#
_cell.length_a   1.000
_cell.length_b   1.000
_cell.length_c   1.000
_cell.angle_alpha   90.00
_cell.angle_beta   90.00
_cell.angle_gamma   90.00
#
_symmetry.space_group_name_H-M   'P 1'
#
loop_
_entity.id
_entity.type
_entity.pdbx_description
1 polymer ?
#
loop_
_entity_poly.entity_id
_entity_poly.type
_entity_poly.pdbx_seq_one_letter_code
_entity_poly.pdbx_strand_id
1 'polypeptide(L)'
;MVRTLLDKPEMVADTWLNLASALFFFVYPQPPKPSMLHVIDGTWQPNEQDKKDGLVPGFGVTTQIINGGVECGGAKEIQQSLNRIDYYENFTHFLHVPIAPDEVLGCKNMKQFSEAGATLTYWEQDWSWSSETPDGKSYAYKLVGYQTPYSALKQGDYTLCVKEHFPDINIVD
;
A
#
# COMPACT_ATOMS: atom_id res chain seq x y z
N MET A 1 12.45 -10.15 18.86
CA MET A 1 11.41 -9.13 18.55
C MET A 1 12.07 -7.77 18.59
N VAL A 2 11.94 -6.95 17.54
CA VAL A 2 12.52 -5.60 17.50
C VAL A 2 11.55 -4.64 18.18
N ARG A 3 11.96 -3.97 19.27
CA ARG A 3 11.11 -3.07 20.07
C ARG A 3 11.63 -1.63 20.17
N THR A 4 12.71 -1.30 19.47
CA THR A 4 13.43 -0.02 19.63
C THR A 4 12.52 1.20 19.59
N LEU A 5 11.70 1.36 18.55
CA LEU A 5 10.80 2.51 18.40
C LEU A 5 9.51 2.40 19.22
N LEU A 6 9.17 1.20 19.71
CA LEU A 6 8.07 1.02 20.65
C LEU A 6 8.48 1.49 22.05
N ASP A 7 9.72 1.19 22.45
CA ASP A 7 10.25 1.51 23.77
C ASP A 7 10.87 2.92 23.83
N LYS A 8 11.30 3.49 22.69
CA LYS A 8 11.95 4.81 22.57
C LYS A 8 11.49 5.59 21.31
N PRO A 9 10.23 6.06 21.27
CA PRO A 9 9.67 6.74 20.10
C PRO A 9 10.35 8.08 19.76
N GLU A 10 10.93 8.76 20.74
CA GLU A 10 11.63 10.03 20.58
C GLU A 10 12.83 9.95 19.64
N MET A 11 13.38 8.74 19.42
CA MET A 11 14.48 8.55 18.49
C MET A 11 14.10 8.90 17.03
N VAL A 12 12.81 8.93 16.69
CA VAL A 12 12.32 9.42 15.38
C VAL A 12 12.56 10.92 15.21
N ALA A 13 12.66 11.72 16.27
CA ALA A 13 12.91 13.15 16.14
C ALA A 13 14.41 13.46 15.99
N ASP A 14 15.26 12.76 16.74
CA ASP A 14 16.64 13.22 16.99
C ASP A 14 17.73 12.34 16.35
N THR A 15 17.35 11.31 15.60
CA THR A 15 18.33 10.37 15.01
C THR A 15 18.04 10.08 13.54
N TRP A 16 18.91 9.30 12.89
CA TRP A 16 18.73 8.82 11.51
C TRP A 16 17.42 8.03 11.30
N LEU A 17 16.77 7.60 12.40
CA LEU A 17 15.46 6.95 12.35
C LEU A 17 14.37 7.87 11.83
N ASN A 18 14.56 9.19 11.82
CA ASN A 18 13.67 10.15 11.17
C ASN A 18 13.47 9.80 9.68
N LEU A 19 14.56 9.69 8.93
CA LEU A 19 14.59 9.41 7.51
C LEU A 19 14.21 7.95 7.25
N ALA A 20 14.71 7.02 8.07
CA ALA A 20 14.36 5.61 7.91
C ALA A 20 12.85 5.35 8.08
N SER A 21 12.21 6.01 9.04
CA SER A 21 10.76 5.89 9.24
C SER A 21 9.96 6.50 8.09
N ALA A 22 10.39 7.64 7.54
CA ALA A 22 9.77 8.26 6.38
C ALA A 22 9.91 7.36 5.12
N LEU A 23 11.09 6.79 4.90
CA LEU A 23 11.33 5.84 3.81
C LEU A 23 10.49 4.56 3.99
N PHE A 24 10.40 4.03 5.20
CA PHE A 24 9.54 2.89 5.50
C PHE A 24 8.08 3.19 5.14
N PHE A 25 7.55 4.34 5.56
CA PHE A 25 6.19 4.76 5.18
C PHE A 25 6.01 4.91 3.66
N PHE A 26 7.04 5.45 2.98
CA PHE A 26 7.01 5.65 1.53
C PHE A 26 6.94 4.34 0.73
N VAL A 27 7.68 3.31 1.16
CA VAL A 27 7.81 2.04 0.41
C VAL A 27 6.88 0.92 0.90
N TYR A 28 6.41 0.97 2.14
CA TYR A 28 5.64 -0.13 2.73
C TYR A 28 4.13 0.09 2.54
N PRO A 29 3.43 -0.77 1.78
CA PRO A 29 1.99 -0.65 1.58
C PRO A 29 1.22 -0.96 2.86
N GLN A 30 0.07 -0.30 3.04
CA GLN A 30 -0.84 -0.53 4.16
C GLN A 30 -2.23 -0.78 3.59
N PRO A 31 -2.55 -2.03 3.18
CA PRO A 31 -3.83 -2.36 2.59
C PRO A 31 -5.01 -1.75 3.37
N PRO A 32 -5.98 -1.15 2.67
CA PRO A 32 -6.14 -1.13 1.21
C PRO A 32 -5.24 -0.14 0.44
N LYS A 33 -4.46 0.69 1.13
CA LYS A 33 -3.59 1.70 0.52
C LYS A 33 -2.33 1.05 -0.08
N PRO A 34 -1.97 1.35 -1.34
CA PRO A 34 -0.68 0.96 -1.89
C PRO A 34 0.45 1.73 -1.19
N SER A 35 1.71 1.36 -1.48
CA SER A 35 2.83 2.21 -1.11
C SER A 35 2.86 3.43 -2.03
N MET A 36 3.41 4.54 -1.55
CA MET A 36 3.61 5.71 -2.39
C MET A 36 4.58 5.42 -3.53
N LEU A 37 5.59 4.57 -3.27
CA LEU A 37 6.52 4.12 -4.31
C LEU A 37 5.78 3.43 -5.46
N HIS A 38 4.86 2.50 -5.18
CA HIS A 38 4.11 1.79 -6.23
C HIS A 38 3.20 2.70 -7.05
N VAL A 39 2.72 3.80 -6.45
CA VAL A 39 1.95 4.82 -7.18
C VAL A 39 2.85 5.57 -8.16
N ILE A 40 4.03 5.99 -7.72
CA ILE A 40 4.95 6.82 -8.50
C ILE A 40 5.64 6.01 -9.61
N ASP A 41 6.03 4.76 -9.34
CA ASP A 41 6.66 3.89 -10.34
C ASP A 41 5.65 3.22 -11.30
N GLY A 42 4.35 3.39 -11.04
CA GLY A 42 3.25 2.86 -11.86
C GLY A 42 2.98 1.37 -11.67
N THR A 43 3.59 0.69 -10.70
CA THR A 43 3.31 -0.73 -10.42
C THR A 43 1.94 -0.92 -9.76
N TRP A 44 1.44 0.07 -9.01
CA TRP A 44 0.06 0.08 -8.57
C TRP A 44 -0.86 0.43 -9.74
N GLN A 45 -1.76 -0.50 -10.06
CA GLN A 45 -2.79 -0.33 -11.07
C GLN A 45 -4.15 -0.28 -10.37
N PRO A 46 -4.87 0.86 -10.41
CA PRO A 46 -6.16 0.98 -9.74
C PRO A 46 -7.17 0.02 -10.35
N ASN A 47 -7.93 -0.67 -9.51
CA ASN A 47 -9.02 -1.51 -9.98
C ASN A 47 -10.28 -0.67 -10.26
N GLU A 48 -11.37 -1.34 -10.64
CA GLU A 48 -12.62 -0.64 -10.96
C GLU A 48 -13.23 0.10 -9.76
N GLN A 49 -12.98 -0.36 -8.53
CA GLN A 49 -13.44 0.35 -7.33
C GLN A 49 -12.59 1.60 -7.09
N ASP A 50 -11.26 1.49 -7.16
CA ASP A 50 -10.33 2.61 -7.03
C ASP A 50 -10.68 3.73 -8.02
N LYS A 51 -10.89 3.37 -9.30
CA LYS A 51 -11.29 4.33 -10.35
C LYS A 51 -12.62 5.02 -10.06
N LYS A 52 -13.64 4.28 -9.61
CA LYS A 52 -14.95 4.84 -9.22
C LYS A 52 -14.83 5.81 -8.03
N ASP A 53 -13.86 5.57 -7.18
CA ASP A 53 -13.56 6.40 -6.02
C ASP A 53 -12.61 7.56 -6.35
N GLY A 54 -12.24 7.72 -7.63
CA GLY A 54 -11.38 8.81 -8.11
C GLY A 54 -9.89 8.58 -7.85
N LEU A 55 -9.51 7.39 -7.40
CA LEU A 55 -8.13 7.01 -7.12
C LEU A 55 -7.45 6.58 -8.42
N VAL A 56 -6.83 7.53 -9.10
CA VAL A 56 -6.11 7.34 -10.37
C VAL A 56 -4.63 7.68 -10.22
N PRO A 57 -3.72 7.13 -11.05
CA PRO A 57 -2.28 7.38 -10.89
C PRO A 57 -1.95 8.88 -10.95
N GLY A 58 -1.06 9.32 -10.08
CA GLY A 58 -0.62 10.71 -9.97
C GLY A 58 -0.28 11.10 -8.53
N PHE A 59 0.37 12.26 -8.38
CA PHE A 59 0.81 12.77 -7.07
C PHE A 59 -0.34 12.88 -6.04
N GLY A 60 -1.57 13.19 -6.47
CA GLY A 60 -2.73 13.33 -5.59
C GLY A 60 -3.05 12.08 -4.76
N VAL A 61 -2.88 10.89 -5.34
CA VAL A 61 -3.10 9.63 -4.59
C VAL A 61 -2.06 9.45 -3.48
N THR A 62 -0.86 10.01 -3.63
CA THR A 62 0.14 9.98 -2.56
C THR A 62 -0.29 10.82 -1.34
N THR A 63 -0.96 11.95 -1.57
CA THR A 63 -1.60 12.75 -0.51
C THR A 63 -2.73 11.95 0.16
N GLN A 64 -3.53 11.23 -0.63
CA GLN A 64 -4.58 10.34 -0.10
C GLN A 64 -4.02 9.23 0.80
N ILE A 65 -2.87 8.65 0.44
CA ILE A 65 -2.18 7.65 1.26
C ILE A 65 -1.74 8.25 2.59
N ILE A 66 -1.07 9.41 2.55
CA ILE A 66 -0.50 10.10 3.72
C ILE A 66 -1.60 10.50 4.72
N ASN A 67 -2.61 11.25 4.28
CA ASN A 67 -3.57 11.87 5.20
C ASN A 67 -4.95 12.10 4.56
N GLY A 68 -5.38 11.13 3.77
CA GLY A 68 -6.60 11.23 2.99
C GLY A 68 -7.86 11.57 3.76
N GLY A 69 -8.01 11.04 4.97
CA GLY A 69 -9.18 11.27 5.82
C GLY A 69 -9.36 12.73 6.28
N VAL A 70 -8.32 13.55 6.12
CA VAL A 70 -8.32 14.98 6.48
C VAL A 70 -8.21 15.84 5.24
N GLU A 71 -7.36 15.46 4.28
CA GLU A 71 -6.92 16.36 3.20
C GLU A 71 -7.72 16.21 1.90
N CYS A 72 -8.47 15.13 1.74
CA CYS A 72 -9.06 14.73 0.45
C CYS A 72 -10.56 14.47 0.53
N GLY A 73 -11.19 14.25 -0.63
CA GLY A 73 -12.62 13.93 -0.74
C GLY A 73 -13.57 15.12 -0.66
N GLY A 74 -13.08 16.30 -0.32
CA GLY A 74 -13.82 17.55 -0.45
C GLY A 74 -13.98 17.98 -1.92
N ALA A 75 -14.96 18.85 -2.19
CA ALA A 75 -15.20 19.40 -3.52
C ALA A 75 -14.09 20.35 -4.03
N LYS A 76 -13.20 20.78 -3.13
CA LYS A 76 -12.07 21.67 -3.41
C LYS A 76 -10.83 21.13 -2.71
N GLU A 77 -9.66 21.46 -3.24
CA GLU A 77 -8.41 21.25 -2.52
C GLU A 77 -8.39 22.14 -1.28
N ILE A 78 -7.97 21.59 -0.15
CA ILE A 78 -7.69 22.36 1.05
C ILE A 78 -6.23 22.84 1.04
N GLN A 79 -5.90 23.80 1.89
CA GLN A 79 -4.57 24.43 1.90
C GLN A 79 -3.44 23.40 2.10
N GLN A 80 -3.66 22.36 2.88
CA GLN A 80 -2.67 21.31 3.13
C GLN A 80 -2.33 20.52 1.85
N SER A 81 -3.35 20.14 1.06
CA SER A 81 -3.16 19.50 -0.24
C SER A 81 -2.47 20.44 -1.24
N LEU A 82 -2.89 21.72 -1.28
CA LEU A 82 -2.24 22.73 -2.12
C LEU A 82 -0.76 22.90 -1.77
N ASN A 83 -0.40 22.97 -0.48
CA ASN A 83 0.99 23.07 -0.07
C ASN A 83 1.82 21.86 -0.54
N ARG A 84 1.25 20.65 -0.53
CA ARG A 84 1.95 19.45 -1.04
C ARG A 84 2.20 19.56 -2.54
N ILE A 85 1.21 20.02 -3.30
CA ILE A 85 1.33 20.25 -4.74
C ILE A 85 2.43 21.29 -5.01
N ASP A 86 2.43 22.40 -4.27
CA ASP A 86 3.44 23.46 -4.41
C ASP A 86 4.86 22.91 -4.19
N TYR A 87 5.08 22.09 -3.15
CA TYR A 87 6.39 21.45 -2.94
C TYR A 87 6.76 20.48 -4.06
N TYR A 88 5.81 19.67 -4.53
CA TYR A 88 6.03 18.74 -5.64
C TYR A 88 6.47 19.47 -6.91
N GLU A 89 5.73 20.51 -7.32
CA GLU A 89 6.05 21.32 -8.50
C GLU A 89 7.40 22.02 -8.38
N ASN A 90 7.74 22.54 -7.20
CA ASN A 90 9.04 23.17 -6.97
C ASN A 90 10.18 22.15 -7.08
N PHE A 91 10.02 20.93 -6.54
CA PHE A 91 11.03 19.89 -6.63
C PHE A 91 11.18 19.34 -8.05
N THR A 92 10.08 19.12 -8.78
CA THR A 92 10.16 18.65 -10.17
C THR A 92 10.82 19.70 -11.07
N HIS A 93 10.51 20.98 -10.88
CA HIS A 93 11.19 22.08 -11.56
C HIS A 93 12.69 22.11 -11.24
N PHE A 94 13.06 22.04 -9.95
CA PHE A 94 14.47 22.04 -9.53
C PHE A 94 15.25 20.83 -10.09
N LEU A 95 14.64 19.65 -10.11
CA LEU A 95 15.24 18.40 -10.59
C LEU A 95 15.13 18.23 -12.11
N HIS A 96 14.48 19.17 -12.82
CA HIS A 96 14.19 19.08 -14.26
C HIS A 96 13.43 17.81 -14.66
N VAL A 97 12.52 17.35 -13.80
CA VAL A 97 11.62 16.23 -14.06
C VAL A 97 10.30 16.79 -14.61
N PRO A 98 9.84 16.38 -15.80
CA PRO A 98 8.57 16.85 -16.33
C PRO A 98 7.39 16.25 -15.55
N ILE A 99 6.38 17.06 -15.26
CA ILE A 99 5.06 16.60 -14.82
C ILE A 99 4.25 16.27 -16.07
N ALA A 100 3.64 15.07 -16.12
CA ALA A 100 2.84 14.68 -17.28
C ALA A 100 1.57 15.58 -17.38
N PRO A 101 1.13 15.99 -18.59
CA PRO A 101 -0.02 16.88 -18.74
C PRO A 101 -1.33 16.34 -18.15
N ASP A 102 -1.44 15.02 -18.03
CA ASP A 102 -2.58 14.29 -17.49
C ASP A 102 -2.36 13.81 -16.04
N GLU A 103 -1.24 14.17 -15.41
CA GLU A 103 -0.97 13.81 -14.02
C GLU A 103 -1.93 14.53 -13.07
N VAL A 104 -2.64 13.76 -12.24
CA VAL A 104 -3.55 14.31 -11.24
C VAL A 104 -2.76 14.67 -9.98
N LEU A 105 -2.50 15.97 -9.79
CA LEU A 105 -1.70 16.47 -8.67
C LEU A 105 -2.46 16.57 -7.34
N GLY A 106 -3.74 16.93 -7.40
CA GLY A 106 -4.59 17.12 -6.21
C GLY A 106 -5.40 15.89 -5.83
N CYS A 107 -6.06 15.94 -4.67
CA CYS A 107 -6.88 14.84 -4.16
C CYS A 107 -8.33 15.23 -3.83
N LYS A 108 -8.80 16.39 -4.30
CA LYS A 108 -10.22 16.75 -4.26
C LYS A 108 -11.05 15.68 -4.97
N ASN A 109 -12.25 15.43 -4.45
CA ASN A 109 -13.18 14.40 -4.92
C ASN A 109 -12.69 12.94 -4.80
N MET A 110 -11.41 12.68 -4.45
CA MET A 110 -10.94 11.31 -4.18
C MET A 110 -11.57 10.79 -2.89
N LYS A 111 -12.33 9.71 -2.97
CA LYS A 111 -12.82 9.02 -1.77
C LYS A 111 -11.70 8.19 -1.15
N GLN A 112 -11.86 7.88 0.13
CA GLN A 112 -10.92 7.04 0.87
C GLN A 112 -10.77 5.67 0.21
N PHE A 113 -9.57 5.09 0.32
CA PHE A 113 -9.36 3.68 -0.05
C PHE A 113 -10.33 2.79 0.74
N SER A 114 -11.00 1.89 0.02
CA SER A 114 -11.92 0.89 0.59
C SER A 114 -11.27 -0.49 0.63
N GLU A 115 -11.82 -1.42 1.39
CA GLU A 115 -11.33 -2.80 1.48
C GLU A 115 -11.27 -3.52 0.11
N ALA A 116 -12.04 -3.03 -0.87
CA ALA A 116 -12.03 -3.52 -2.24
C ALA A 116 -10.94 -2.88 -3.12
N GLY A 117 -9.97 -2.15 -2.55
CA GLY A 117 -8.85 -1.55 -3.28
C GLY A 117 -7.87 -2.57 -3.84
N ALA A 118 -7.06 -2.17 -4.83
CA ALA A 118 -6.19 -3.09 -5.57
C ALA A 118 -4.97 -3.64 -4.79
N THR A 119 -4.74 -3.21 -3.55
CA THR A 119 -3.52 -3.56 -2.79
C THR A 119 -3.71 -4.84 -1.99
N LEU A 120 -3.31 -5.97 -2.56
CA LEU A 120 -3.36 -7.29 -1.91
C LEU A 120 -1.94 -7.73 -1.54
N THR A 121 -1.55 -7.63 -0.27
CA THR A 121 -0.13 -7.82 0.15
C THR A 121 0.05 -8.79 1.31
N TYR A 122 -1.01 -9.50 1.70
CA TYR A 122 -0.98 -10.53 2.73
C TYR A 122 -1.50 -11.84 2.17
N TRP A 123 -0.93 -12.95 2.66
CA TRP A 123 -1.36 -14.29 2.31
C TRP A 123 -2.45 -14.77 3.26
N GLU A 124 -3.47 -15.42 2.70
CA GLU A 124 -4.46 -16.18 3.45
C GLU A 124 -4.85 -17.46 2.72
N GLN A 125 -5.27 -18.47 3.50
CA GLN A 125 -5.80 -19.70 2.98
C GLN A 125 -6.96 -19.42 2.01
N ASP A 126 -6.92 -20.03 0.83
CA ASP A 126 -8.06 -20.02 -0.06
C ASP A 126 -9.06 -21.09 0.36
N TRP A 127 -10.16 -20.66 0.97
CA TRP A 127 -11.26 -21.51 1.41
C TRP A 127 -12.14 -22.04 0.27
N SER A 128 -11.73 -21.86 -0.98
CA SER A 128 -12.43 -22.41 -2.15
C SER A 128 -12.41 -23.94 -2.14
N TRP A 129 -13.47 -24.52 -2.70
CA TRP A 129 -13.59 -25.96 -2.88
C TRP A 129 -12.90 -26.39 -4.17
N SER A 130 -12.18 -27.52 -4.15
CA SER A 130 -11.56 -28.12 -5.33
C SER A 130 -11.94 -29.59 -5.48
N SER A 131 -12.37 -29.99 -6.67
CA SER A 131 -12.61 -31.41 -7.02
C SER A 131 -11.32 -32.21 -7.16
N GLU A 132 -10.16 -31.54 -7.21
CA GLU A 132 -8.86 -32.15 -7.49
C GLU A 132 -8.15 -32.68 -6.24
N THR A 133 -8.67 -32.33 -5.06
CA THR A 133 -8.05 -32.71 -3.77
C THR A 133 -8.92 -33.71 -3.01
N PRO A 134 -8.30 -34.64 -2.24
CA PRO A 134 -9.05 -35.70 -1.55
C PRO A 134 -10.07 -35.22 -0.51
N ASP A 135 -9.84 -34.06 0.09
CA ASP A 135 -10.69 -33.48 1.14
C ASP A 135 -11.51 -32.27 0.65
N GLY A 136 -11.46 -31.99 -0.65
CA GLY A 136 -12.21 -30.90 -1.27
C GLY A 136 -11.65 -29.50 -1.03
N LYS A 137 -10.49 -29.35 -0.37
CA LYS A 137 -9.87 -28.04 -0.11
C LYS A 137 -8.96 -27.63 -1.27
N SER A 138 -8.88 -26.35 -1.58
CA SER A 138 -7.99 -25.86 -2.65
C SER A 138 -6.50 -26.16 -2.43
N TYR A 139 -6.07 -26.35 -1.18
CA TYR A 139 -4.65 -26.33 -0.76
C TYR A 139 -3.86 -25.11 -1.26
N ALA A 140 -4.57 -24.05 -1.64
CA ALA A 140 -4.04 -22.84 -2.23
C ALA A 140 -4.12 -21.68 -1.24
N TYR A 141 -3.30 -20.68 -1.51
CA TYR A 141 -3.28 -19.42 -0.78
C TYR A 141 -3.47 -18.28 -1.77
N LYS A 142 -4.18 -17.25 -1.33
CA LYS A 142 -4.46 -16.08 -2.14
C LYS A 142 -4.01 -14.83 -1.43
N LEU A 143 -3.78 -13.79 -2.21
CA LEU A 143 -3.51 -12.46 -1.69
C LEU A 143 -4.82 -11.82 -1.21
N VAL A 144 -4.76 -11.18 -0.05
CA VAL A 144 -5.87 -10.45 0.57
C VAL A 144 -5.49 -9.01 0.92
N GLY A 145 -6.52 -8.16 1.06
CA GLY A 145 -6.42 -6.72 1.30
C GLY A 145 -6.46 -6.31 2.79
N TYR A 146 -6.33 -7.25 3.72
CA TYR A 146 -6.26 -7.00 5.16
C TYR A 146 -5.05 -7.71 5.76
N GLN A 147 -4.62 -7.26 6.95
CA GLN A 147 -3.39 -7.74 7.56
C GLN A 147 -3.55 -9.16 8.10
N THR A 148 -2.60 -10.04 7.74
CA THR A 148 -2.42 -11.38 8.31
C THR A 148 -1.00 -11.52 8.88
N PRO A 149 -0.67 -12.61 9.59
CA PRO A 149 0.71 -12.88 10.00
C PRO A 149 1.71 -13.07 8.85
N TYR A 150 1.23 -13.23 7.61
CA TYR A 150 2.03 -13.63 6.45
C TYR A 150 2.01 -12.54 5.37
N SER A 151 3.11 -11.82 5.21
CA SER A 151 3.22 -10.78 4.20
C SER A 151 3.76 -11.33 2.89
N ALA A 152 3.16 -10.94 1.77
CA ALA A 152 3.70 -11.21 0.44
C ALA A 152 5.03 -10.49 0.16
N LEU A 153 5.38 -9.50 0.99
CA LEU A 153 6.62 -8.74 0.89
C LEU A 153 7.79 -9.41 1.63
N LYS A 154 7.53 -10.48 2.38
CA LYS A 154 8.55 -11.19 3.16
C LYS A 154 8.77 -12.57 2.58
N GLN A 155 10.00 -12.79 2.10
CA GLN A 155 10.41 -14.09 1.57
C GLN A 155 10.17 -15.19 2.62
N GLY A 156 9.57 -16.30 2.19
CA GLY A 156 9.24 -17.44 3.04
C GLY A 156 7.90 -17.35 3.75
N ASP A 157 7.24 -16.19 3.81
CA ASP A 157 5.93 -16.08 4.48
C ASP A 157 4.83 -16.87 3.76
N TYR A 158 4.91 -17.01 2.43
CA TYR A 158 4.02 -17.94 1.69
C TYR A 158 4.13 -19.36 2.24
N THR A 159 5.36 -19.90 2.32
CA THR A 159 5.64 -21.23 2.87
C THR A 159 5.18 -21.37 4.32
N LEU A 160 5.40 -20.35 5.17
CA LEU A 160 4.95 -20.37 6.55
C LEU A 160 3.42 -20.38 6.65
N CYS A 161 2.74 -19.64 5.77
CA CYS A 161 1.29 -19.60 5.67
C CYS A 161 0.72 -20.98 5.32
N VAL A 162 1.32 -21.63 4.31
CA VAL A 162 0.94 -22.99 3.87
C VAL A 162 1.14 -24.02 4.97
N LYS A 163 2.30 -24.00 5.64
CA LYS A 163 2.62 -24.95 6.71
C LYS A 163 1.74 -24.82 7.94
N GLU A 164 1.18 -23.64 8.21
CA GLU A 164 0.27 -23.45 9.35
C GLU A 164 -1.02 -24.27 9.19
N HIS A 165 -1.56 -24.39 7.98
CA HIS A 165 -2.81 -25.10 7.75
C HIS A 165 -2.61 -26.49 7.14
N PHE A 166 -1.43 -26.77 6.58
CA PHE A 166 -1.06 -28.06 5.98
C PHE A 166 0.34 -28.49 6.43
N PRO A 167 0.50 -28.94 7.70
CA PRO A 167 1.81 -29.24 8.27
C PRO A 167 2.55 -30.39 7.58
N ASP A 168 1.83 -31.28 6.91
CA ASP A 168 2.37 -32.52 6.32
C ASP A 168 2.74 -32.39 4.83
N ILE A 169 2.72 -31.18 4.25
CA ILE A 169 3.01 -30.99 2.83
C ILE A 169 4.51 -30.86 2.55
N ASN A 170 4.97 -31.55 1.51
CA ASN A 170 6.31 -31.36 0.95
C ASN A 170 6.28 -30.22 -0.07
N ILE A 171 6.92 -29.09 0.26
CA ILE A 171 7.10 -27.98 -0.67
C ILE A 171 8.27 -28.31 -1.59
N VAL A 172 8.01 -28.34 -2.89
CA VAL A 172 9.01 -28.56 -3.94
C VAL A 172 9.16 -27.24 -4.70
N ASP A 173 10.37 -26.70 -4.76
CA ASP A 173 10.71 -25.46 -5.48
C ASP A 173 10.73 -25.64 -7.01
#